data_AF-A0A3D3JHE3-F1
#
_entry.id   AF-A0A3D3JHE3-F1
#
_cell.length_a   1.000
_cell.length_b   1.000
_cell.length_c   1.000
_cell.angle_alpha   90.00
_cell.angle_beta   90.00
_cell.angle_gamma   90.00
#
_symmetry.space_group_name_H-M   'P 1'
#
loop_
_entity.id
_entity.type
_entity.pdbx_description
1 polymer ?
#
loop_
_entity_poly.entity_id
_entity_poly.type
_entity_poly.pdbx_seq_one_letter_code
_entity_poly.pdbx_strand_id
1 'polypeptide(L)'
;MQKSSVQVRAIVNGLVLMVMTLGLSSCGSDSAPAPTPTPSDTTFTVSGSISAAGSESVEGVIVRVGSMSDTTSADGQWSIIGLAPGTYDVTPTKPMLTFEPTSRAITIATSNLAGLDFTATKVTSTIRPEMVEIPAGTTMIGIRQGYNGGDGGSGNTHPAHLVTITRPFQIAKTEVTQAQYNALMGSNTSHLQGPNYPVVGLRLIDVATYCNAVSDAEGLRRAYIITETEVIWDPDAPGYRLPTEAEWEYAARGGLHSDTVNTHGG
;
A
#
# COMPACT_ATOMS: atom_id res chain seq x y z
N MET A 1 -7.18 -31.10 -24.49
CA MET A 1 -6.35 -31.69 -23.42
C MET A 1 -6.68 -30.94 -22.13
N GLN A 2 -7.35 -31.63 -21.21
CA GLN A 2 -8.13 -31.07 -20.12
C GLN A 2 -7.25 -30.87 -18.88
N LYS A 3 -7.31 -29.67 -18.29
CA LYS A 3 -6.65 -29.29 -17.03
C LYS A 3 -7.26 -30.09 -15.87
N SER A 4 -6.41 -30.73 -15.06
CA SER A 4 -6.83 -31.35 -13.79
C SER A 4 -6.57 -30.38 -12.65
N SER A 5 -7.64 -29.81 -12.09
CA SER A 5 -7.63 -29.06 -10.84
C SER A 5 -8.08 -29.99 -9.72
N VAL A 6 -7.18 -30.28 -8.79
CA VAL A 6 -7.49 -31.02 -7.56
C VAL A 6 -8.13 -30.04 -6.58
N GLN A 7 -9.44 -30.19 -6.39
CA GLN A 7 -10.24 -29.47 -5.40
C GLN A 7 -10.26 -30.28 -4.10
N VAL A 8 -9.68 -29.75 -3.03
CA VAL A 8 -9.84 -30.32 -1.67
C VAL A 8 -10.96 -29.55 -0.97
N ARG A 9 -12.11 -30.22 -0.83
CA ARG A 9 -13.29 -29.74 -0.11
C ARG A 9 -13.11 -29.96 1.40
N ALA A 10 -13.40 -28.93 2.20
CA ALA A 10 -13.67 -29.08 3.63
C ALA A 10 -15.11 -28.63 3.94
N ILE A 11 -15.73 -29.39 4.83
CA ILE A 11 -17.16 -29.54 5.08
C ILE A 11 -17.72 -28.37 5.90
N VAL A 12 -18.87 -27.84 5.48
CA VAL A 12 -19.69 -26.88 6.23
C VAL A 12 -20.65 -27.66 7.12
N ASN A 13 -20.53 -27.53 8.44
CA ASN A 13 -21.54 -27.97 9.39
C ASN A 13 -22.50 -26.80 9.69
N GLY A 14 -23.76 -26.99 9.35
CA GLY A 14 -24.84 -26.03 9.60
C GLY A 14 -25.61 -26.28 10.88
N LEU A 15 -26.76 -25.59 10.92
CA LEU A 15 -27.93 -25.75 11.80
C LEU A 15 -28.00 -24.82 13.02
N VAL A 16 -28.86 -23.79 12.95
CA VAL A 16 -30.08 -23.69 13.80
C VAL A 16 -31.15 -22.93 13.02
N LEU A 17 -32.31 -23.56 12.83
CA LEU A 17 -33.53 -23.01 12.25
C LEU A 17 -34.58 -22.86 13.38
N MET A 18 -35.08 -21.63 13.53
CA MET A 18 -36.46 -21.19 13.82
C MET A 18 -37.26 -21.87 14.94
N VAL A 19 -37.73 -21.08 15.93
CA VAL A 19 -39.12 -21.16 16.42
C VAL A 19 -39.60 -19.75 16.83
N MET A 20 -40.55 -19.19 16.07
CA MET A 20 -41.46 -18.18 16.57
C MET A 20 -42.50 -18.87 17.46
N THR A 21 -42.61 -18.45 18.72
CA THR A 21 -43.78 -18.74 19.56
C THR A 21 -44.41 -17.43 20.01
N LEU A 22 -45.66 -17.23 19.58
CA LEU A 22 -46.60 -16.25 20.10
C LEU A 22 -46.82 -16.46 21.60
N GLY A 23 -46.64 -15.40 22.39
CA GLY A 23 -47.10 -15.33 23.77
C GLY A 23 -47.93 -14.06 23.96
N LEU A 24 -49.25 -14.21 24.13
CA LEU A 24 -50.07 -13.17 24.76
C LEU A 24 -49.94 -13.33 26.28
N SER A 25 -49.68 -12.23 27.00
CA SER A 25 -49.85 -12.15 28.45
C SER A 25 -50.19 -10.71 28.89
N SER A 26 -50.94 -10.66 29.98
CA SER A 26 -51.86 -9.63 30.45
C SER A 26 -51.22 -8.46 31.21
N CYS A 27 -52.07 -7.44 31.41
CA CYS A 27 -51.94 -6.13 32.04
C CYS A 27 -50.92 -5.95 33.19
N GLY A 28 -50.09 -4.91 33.05
CA GLY A 28 -49.48 -4.16 34.15
C GLY A 28 -49.54 -2.68 33.80
N SER A 29 -50.25 -1.90 34.60
CA SER A 29 -50.33 -0.44 34.47
C SER A 29 -49.03 0.17 34.99
N ASP A 30 -48.03 0.28 34.14
CA ASP A 30 -46.84 1.08 34.42
C ASP A 30 -46.83 2.32 33.54
N SER A 31 -46.55 3.45 34.20
CA SER A 31 -46.52 4.81 33.66
C SER A 31 -45.94 4.85 32.25
N ALA A 32 -46.59 5.62 31.37
CA ALA A 32 -46.09 5.87 30.02
C ALA A 32 -44.58 6.12 30.08
N PRO A 33 -43.75 5.35 29.32
CA PRO A 33 -42.33 5.61 29.28
C PRO A 33 -42.16 7.08 28.89
N ALA A 34 -41.30 7.80 29.62
CA ALA A 34 -40.93 9.17 29.26
C ALA A 34 -40.64 9.21 27.76
N PRO A 35 -41.07 10.27 27.03
CA PRO A 35 -40.84 10.33 25.60
C PRO A 35 -39.36 10.03 25.34
N THR A 36 -39.10 8.94 24.64
CA THR A 36 -37.76 8.62 24.17
C THR A 36 -37.26 9.86 23.44
N PRO A 37 -36.09 10.43 23.80
CA PRO A 37 -35.59 11.60 23.08
C PRO A 37 -35.54 11.22 21.61
N THR A 38 -36.33 11.90 20.79
CA THR A 38 -36.29 11.75 19.34
C THR A 38 -34.84 12.00 18.93
N PRO A 39 -34.17 11.07 18.23
CA PRO A 39 -32.84 11.35 17.70
C PRO A 39 -32.95 12.62 16.86
N SER A 40 -32.15 13.61 17.21
CA SER A 40 -32.15 14.91 16.54
C SER A 40 -31.79 14.70 15.06
N ASP A 41 -32.78 14.83 14.17
CA ASP A 41 -32.60 14.78 12.69
C ASP A 41 -31.85 16.02 12.15
N THR A 42 -31.37 16.89 13.05
CA THR A 42 -30.61 18.08 12.69
C THR A 42 -29.21 17.66 12.26
N THR A 43 -28.94 17.85 10.98
CA THR A 43 -27.61 17.66 10.40
C THR A 43 -26.97 18.99 10.02
N PHE A 44 -25.65 18.98 9.95
CA PHE A 44 -24.81 20.14 9.72
C PHE A 44 -23.86 19.91 8.54
N THR A 45 -23.38 21.01 8.01
CA THR A 45 -22.39 21.06 6.93
C THR A 45 -21.03 21.43 7.49
N VAL A 46 -20.00 20.75 6.99
CA VAL A 46 -18.60 21.06 7.26
C VAL A 46 -17.90 21.35 5.93
N SER A 47 -17.13 22.42 5.85
CA SER A 47 -16.46 22.87 4.61
C SER A 47 -15.11 23.53 4.87
N GLY A 48 -14.30 23.60 3.81
CA GLY A 48 -13.00 24.25 3.86
C GLY A 48 -12.31 24.24 2.50
N SER A 49 -11.05 24.62 2.50
CA SER A 49 -10.20 24.63 1.31
C SER A 49 -8.87 23.91 1.53
N ILE A 50 -8.30 23.37 0.46
CA ILE A 50 -6.96 22.81 0.44
C ILE A 50 -6.13 23.59 -0.55
N SER A 51 -5.08 24.25 -0.08
CA SER A 51 -4.14 25.01 -0.92
C SER A 51 -2.85 24.23 -1.15
N ALA A 52 -2.23 24.37 -2.32
CA ALA A 52 -0.91 23.81 -2.62
C ALA A 52 0.19 24.73 -2.06
N ALA A 53 1.22 24.15 -1.45
CA ALA A 53 2.44 24.86 -1.07
C ALA A 53 3.33 25.13 -2.30
N GLY A 54 3.19 24.32 -3.36
CA GLY A 54 3.91 24.42 -4.61
C GLY A 54 3.00 24.50 -5.85
N SER A 55 3.33 23.69 -6.87
CA SER A 55 2.61 23.64 -8.17
C SER A 55 1.76 22.39 -8.32
N GLU A 56 1.62 21.60 -7.26
CA GLU A 56 0.81 20.41 -7.22
C GLU A 56 -0.69 20.69 -7.39
N SER A 57 -1.38 19.78 -8.08
CA SER A 57 -2.84 19.82 -8.14
C SER A 57 -3.43 19.31 -6.82
N VAL A 58 -4.29 20.14 -6.24
CA VAL A 58 -5.12 19.80 -5.08
C VAL A 58 -6.48 19.22 -5.47
N GLU A 59 -6.79 19.08 -6.76
CA GLU A 59 -8.05 18.47 -7.22
C GLU A 59 -8.13 16.99 -6.86
N GLY A 60 -9.28 16.51 -6.39
CA GLY A 60 -9.48 15.09 -6.08
C GLY A 60 -8.78 14.61 -4.81
N VAL A 61 -8.30 15.51 -3.94
CA VAL A 61 -7.97 15.15 -2.55
C VAL A 61 -9.25 14.71 -1.85
N ILE A 62 -9.23 13.53 -1.23
CA ILE A 62 -10.34 12.99 -0.45
C ILE A 62 -10.28 13.58 0.95
N VAL A 63 -11.33 14.29 1.37
CA VAL A 63 -11.48 14.79 2.75
C VAL A 63 -12.48 13.91 3.47
N ARG A 64 -12.10 13.35 4.62
CA ARG A 64 -12.94 12.44 5.40
C ARG A 64 -13.32 13.07 6.75
N VAL A 65 -14.60 12.96 7.12
CA VAL A 65 -15.15 13.39 8.42
C VAL A 65 -16.02 12.27 8.96
N GLY A 66 -15.50 11.54 9.95
CA GLY A 66 -16.15 10.31 10.43
C GLY A 66 -16.31 9.26 9.33
N SER A 67 -17.55 8.82 9.08
CA SER A 67 -17.88 7.87 8.01
C SER A 67 -18.10 8.51 6.64
N MET A 68 -18.16 9.85 6.56
CA MET A 68 -18.45 10.57 5.32
C MET A 68 -17.18 11.14 4.69
N SER A 69 -17.23 11.38 3.38
CA SER A 69 -16.13 11.97 2.63
C SER A 69 -16.60 12.77 1.43
N ASP A 70 -15.79 13.74 1.01
CA ASP A 70 -15.94 14.50 -0.22
C ASP A 70 -14.58 14.61 -0.95
N THR A 71 -14.58 15.02 -2.21
CA THR A 71 -13.37 15.27 -2.99
C THR A 71 -13.27 16.74 -3.37
N THR A 72 -12.08 17.30 -3.19
CA THR A 72 -11.79 18.69 -3.56
C THR A 72 -11.95 18.99 -5.05
N SER A 73 -12.45 20.18 -5.36
CA SER A 73 -12.50 20.73 -6.73
C SER A 73 -11.10 21.16 -7.24
N ALA A 74 -11.03 21.62 -8.49
CA ALA A 74 -9.80 22.19 -9.06
C ALA A 74 -9.24 23.39 -8.25
N ASP A 75 -10.13 24.15 -7.61
CA ASP A 75 -9.78 25.27 -6.73
C ASP A 75 -9.54 24.86 -5.26
N GLY A 76 -9.51 23.54 -4.98
CA GLY A 76 -9.25 22.99 -3.66
C GLY A 76 -10.43 23.08 -2.68
N GLN A 77 -11.63 23.43 -3.13
CA GLN A 77 -12.82 23.57 -2.28
C GLN A 77 -13.48 22.22 -2.02
N TRP A 78 -14.00 22.00 -0.81
CA TRP A 78 -14.71 20.77 -0.43
C TRP A 78 -15.85 21.04 0.57
N SER A 79 -16.87 20.19 0.58
CA SER A 79 -18.02 20.30 1.50
C SER A 79 -18.69 18.95 1.79
N ILE A 80 -18.85 18.62 3.07
CA ILE A 80 -19.58 17.43 3.54
C ILE A 80 -20.84 17.88 4.26
N ILE A 81 -21.99 17.43 3.77
CA ILE A 81 -23.33 17.67 4.34
C ILE A 81 -23.82 16.44 5.11
N GLY A 82 -24.72 16.61 6.08
CA GLY A 82 -25.37 15.48 6.75
C GLY A 82 -24.72 15.03 8.06
N LEU A 83 -23.83 15.83 8.65
CA LEU A 83 -23.14 15.47 9.91
C LEU A 83 -24.03 15.75 11.13
N ALA A 84 -24.22 14.76 12.00
CA ALA A 84 -24.90 14.97 13.28
C ALA A 84 -24.03 15.79 14.26
N PRO A 85 -24.59 16.35 15.34
CA PRO A 85 -23.81 16.88 16.44
C PRO A 85 -22.84 15.83 17.00
N GLY A 86 -21.59 16.23 17.20
CA GLY A 86 -20.55 15.32 17.67
C GLY A 86 -19.14 15.88 17.49
N THR A 87 -18.17 15.11 17.97
CA THR A 87 -16.75 15.39 17.76
C THR A 87 -16.24 14.50 16.63
N TYR A 88 -15.53 15.11 15.68
CA TYR A 88 -15.00 14.43 14.50
C TYR A 88 -13.56 14.83 14.26
N ASP A 89 -12.83 13.97 13.56
CA ASP A 89 -11.55 14.30 12.94
C ASP A 89 -11.76 14.51 11.44
N VAL A 90 -11.20 15.60 10.93
CA VAL A 90 -11.16 15.93 9.51
C VAL A 90 -9.78 15.58 8.96
N THR A 91 -9.73 14.60 8.06
CA THR A 91 -8.47 14.07 7.52
C THR A 91 -8.48 14.11 5.99
N PRO A 92 -7.65 14.94 5.36
CA PRO A 92 -7.40 14.90 3.92
C PRO A 92 -6.42 13.79 3.54
N THR A 93 -6.64 13.15 2.39
CA THR A 93 -5.78 12.09 1.85
C THR A 93 -5.69 12.19 0.34
N LYS A 94 -4.47 12.24 -0.20
CA LYS A 94 -4.17 12.04 -1.62
C LYS A 94 -2.75 11.47 -1.74
N PRO A 95 -2.51 10.46 -2.60
CA PRO A 95 -1.15 9.99 -2.85
C PRO A 95 -0.21 11.14 -3.25
N MET A 96 1.03 11.07 -2.78
CA MET A 96 2.10 12.07 -2.97
C MET A 96 1.90 13.45 -2.35
N LEU A 97 0.83 13.69 -1.58
CA LEU A 97 0.64 14.93 -0.84
C LEU A 97 0.66 14.66 0.67
N THR A 98 1.39 15.50 1.40
CA THR A 98 1.24 15.64 2.86
C THR A 98 0.41 16.88 3.15
N PHE A 99 -0.37 16.86 4.23
CA PHE A 99 -1.24 17.97 4.60
C PHE A 99 -0.83 18.54 5.95
N GLU A 100 -0.84 19.86 6.06
CA GLU A 100 -0.64 20.58 7.32
C GLU A 100 -1.88 21.43 7.64
N PRO A 101 -2.53 21.21 8.81
CA PRO A 101 -2.30 20.10 9.75
C PRO A 101 -2.67 18.73 9.16
N THR A 102 -2.11 17.63 9.67
CA THR A 102 -2.41 16.28 9.17
C THR A 102 -3.84 15.80 9.46
N SER A 103 -4.44 16.31 10.54
CA SER A 103 -5.83 16.11 10.91
C SER A 103 -6.29 17.28 11.80
N ARG A 104 -7.58 17.63 11.72
CA ARG A 104 -8.20 18.63 12.61
C ARG A 104 -9.35 18.01 13.38
N ALA A 105 -9.29 18.09 14.71
CA ALA A 105 -10.43 17.79 15.57
C ALA A 105 -11.44 18.95 15.53
N ILE A 106 -12.71 18.64 15.31
CA ILE A 106 -13.82 19.60 15.27
C ILE A 106 -14.97 19.13 16.16
N THR A 107 -15.76 20.08 16.69
CA THR A 107 -16.98 19.79 17.45
C THR A 107 -18.16 20.51 16.81
N ILE A 108 -19.11 19.73 16.31
CA ILE A 108 -20.37 20.22 15.76
C ILE A 108 -21.38 20.20 16.90
N ALA A 109 -21.81 21.39 17.34
CA ALA A 109 -22.83 21.52 18.39
C ALA A 109 -24.20 21.86 17.80
N THR A 110 -24.33 23.05 17.22
CA THR A 110 -25.62 23.60 16.76
C THR A 110 -25.51 24.42 15.47
N SER A 111 -24.36 24.40 14.79
CA SER A 111 -24.15 25.19 13.57
C SER A 111 -23.17 24.53 12.61
N ASN A 112 -23.23 24.96 11.35
CA ASN A 112 -22.29 24.56 10.30
C ASN A 112 -20.88 25.08 10.59
N LEU A 113 -19.86 24.34 10.18
CA LEU A 113 -18.47 24.74 10.31
C LEU A 113 -17.85 24.99 8.93
N ALA A 114 -17.08 26.06 8.82
CA ALA A 114 -16.38 26.46 7.59
C ALA A 114 -14.96 26.92 7.92
N GLY A 115 -14.10 27.06 6.90
CA GLY A 115 -12.71 27.49 7.07
C GLY A 115 -11.82 26.41 7.67
N LEU A 116 -12.17 25.13 7.47
CA LEU A 116 -11.31 24.01 7.84
C LEU A 116 -10.24 23.81 6.78
N ASP A 117 -9.24 24.68 6.81
CA ASP A 117 -8.25 24.74 5.75
C ASP A 117 -7.03 23.85 6.00
N PHE A 118 -6.49 23.32 4.92
CA PHE A 118 -5.28 22.50 4.88
C PHE A 118 -4.30 23.04 3.83
N THR A 119 -3.01 22.85 4.08
CA THR A 119 -1.97 23.09 3.09
C THR A 119 -1.42 21.75 2.62
N ALA A 120 -1.60 21.43 1.35
CA ALA A 120 -0.96 20.30 0.70
C ALA A 120 0.48 20.66 0.35
N THR A 121 1.41 19.76 0.60
CA THR A 121 2.79 19.85 0.12
C THR A 121 3.10 18.56 -0.60
N LYS A 122 3.67 18.67 -1.81
CA LYS A 122 4.15 17.47 -2.52
C LYS A 122 5.22 16.79 -1.67
N VAL A 123 5.10 15.47 -1.50
CA VAL A 123 6.15 14.66 -0.90
C VAL A 123 7.41 14.81 -1.77
N THR A 124 8.38 15.58 -1.28
CA THR A 124 9.72 15.76 -1.91
C THR A 124 10.75 14.77 -1.38
N SER A 125 10.39 14.00 -0.34
CA SER A 125 11.11 12.79 0.05
C SER A 125 11.12 11.81 -1.11
N THR A 126 12.30 11.30 -1.49
CA THR A 126 12.42 10.28 -2.53
C THR A 126 11.66 9.03 -2.08
N ILE A 127 10.44 8.82 -2.55
CA ILE A 127 9.54 7.72 -2.14
C ILE A 127 10.08 6.32 -2.47
N ARG A 128 11.21 6.24 -3.18
CA ARG A 128 11.98 5.05 -3.56
C ARG A 128 13.46 5.42 -3.67
N PRO A 129 14.38 4.45 -3.67
CA PRO A 129 15.77 4.70 -4.03
C PRO A 129 15.95 5.20 -5.47
N GLU A 130 17.13 5.74 -5.76
CA GLU A 130 17.61 5.93 -7.13
C GLU A 130 17.59 4.59 -7.87
N MET A 131 17.07 4.57 -9.09
CA MET A 131 16.99 3.37 -9.92
C MET A 131 18.11 3.39 -10.96
N VAL A 132 18.81 2.27 -11.11
CA VAL A 132 19.91 2.09 -12.04
C VAL A 132 19.48 1.14 -13.14
N GLU A 133 19.73 1.51 -14.39
CA GLU A 133 19.46 0.65 -15.54
C GLU A 133 20.49 -0.48 -15.65
N ILE A 134 19.98 -1.69 -15.79
CA ILE A 134 20.73 -2.92 -16.02
C ILE A 134 20.44 -3.37 -17.46
N PRO A 135 21.47 -3.48 -18.32
CA PRO A 135 21.27 -3.87 -19.71
C PRO A 135 20.81 -5.33 -19.82
N ALA A 136 20.10 -5.63 -20.90
CA ALA A 136 19.83 -7.01 -21.30
C ALA A 136 21.15 -7.76 -21.54
N GLY A 137 21.17 -9.06 -21.24
CA GLY A 137 22.35 -9.87 -21.43
C GLY A 137 22.20 -11.27 -20.88
N THR A 138 23.23 -12.08 -21.12
CA THR A 138 23.27 -13.47 -20.69
C THR A 138 24.46 -13.66 -19.77
N THR A 139 24.25 -14.28 -18.62
CA THR A 139 25.34 -14.64 -17.71
C THR A 139 25.18 -16.06 -17.18
N MET A 140 26.28 -16.63 -16.71
CA MET A 140 26.25 -17.90 -15.99
C MET A 140 25.90 -17.62 -14.53
N ILE A 141 24.80 -18.21 -14.07
CA ILE A 141 24.33 -18.12 -12.69
C ILE A 141 24.50 -19.47 -12.01
N GLY A 142 24.90 -19.47 -10.74
CA GLY A 142 25.22 -20.68 -9.95
C GLY A 142 26.71 -21.04 -9.95
N ILE A 143 27.08 -22.02 -9.11
CA ILE A 143 28.48 -22.47 -8.94
C ILE A 143 28.74 -23.65 -9.87
N ARG A 144 29.84 -23.61 -10.63
CA ARG A 144 30.29 -24.73 -11.47
C ARG A 144 30.45 -25.98 -10.60
N GLN A 145 29.88 -27.10 -11.04
CA GLN A 145 30.04 -28.40 -10.38
C GLN A 145 31.53 -28.72 -10.23
N GLY A 146 32.00 -28.90 -8.99
CA GLY A 146 33.42 -29.19 -8.68
C GLY A 146 34.24 -28.02 -8.13
N TYR A 147 33.69 -26.80 -8.03
CA TYR A 147 34.32 -25.71 -7.26
C TYR A 147 33.79 -25.70 -5.82
N ASN A 148 34.55 -26.28 -4.89
CA ASN A 148 34.33 -26.12 -3.46
C ASN A 148 34.98 -24.81 -3.00
N GLY A 149 34.32 -23.66 -3.23
CA GLY A 149 34.61 -22.48 -2.43
C GLY A 149 34.30 -22.81 -0.97
N GLY A 150 35.21 -22.48 -0.05
CA GLY A 150 35.24 -22.97 1.34
C GLY A 150 34.03 -22.68 2.23
N ASP A 151 32.96 -22.09 1.70
CA ASP A 151 31.80 -21.62 2.45
C ASP A 151 30.56 -22.45 2.08
N GLY A 152 30.55 -23.74 2.45
CA GLY A 152 29.34 -24.55 2.65
C GLY A 152 28.20 -24.36 1.66
N GLY A 153 28.45 -24.49 0.35
CA GLY A 153 27.43 -24.39 -0.69
C GLY A 153 26.27 -25.35 -0.44
N SER A 154 25.13 -24.83 0.00
CA SER A 154 23.91 -25.61 0.15
C SER A 154 23.40 -26.06 -1.23
N GLY A 155 22.77 -27.23 -1.28
CA GLY A 155 22.46 -27.99 -2.51
C GLY A 155 21.56 -27.31 -3.56
N ASN A 156 21.19 -26.04 -3.38
CA ASN A 156 20.37 -25.26 -4.31
C ASN A 156 21.19 -24.36 -5.26
N THR A 157 22.52 -24.35 -5.14
CA THR A 157 23.42 -23.52 -5.97
C THR A 157 24.04 -24.27 -7.16
N HIS A 158 23.58 -25.49 -7.41
CA HIS A 158 24.02 -26.38 -8.48
C HIS A 158 22.86 -26.91 -9.34
N PRO A 159 23.09 -27.15 -10.65
CA PRO A 159 24.27 -26.76 -11.43
C PRO A 159 24.21 -25.29 -11.87
N ALA A 160 25.36 -24.75 -12.26
CA ALA A 160 25.41 -23.48 -12.97
C ALA A 160 24.54 -23.56 -14.24
N HIS A 161 23.64 -22.59 -14.43
CA HIS A 161 22.73 -22.54 -15.55
C HIS A 161 22.77 -21.15 -16.20
N LEU A 162 22.54 -21.13 -17.51
CA LEU A 162 22.57 -19.90 -18.30
C LEU A 162 21.28 -19.12 -18.04
N VAL A 163 21.41 -17.89 -17.56
CA VAL A 163 20.28 -16.98 -17.38
C VAL A 163 20.39 -15.88 -18.42
N THR A 164 19.32 -15.69 -19.19
CA THR A 164 19.22 -14.62 -20.19
C THR A 164 18.19 -13.61 -19.74
N ILE A 165 18.64 -12.40 -19.44
CA ILE A 165 17.82 -11.21 -19.27
C ILE A 165 17.50 -10.69 -20.67
N THR A 166 16.26 -10.86 -21.11
CA THR A 166 15.84 -10.58 -22.50
C THR A 166 15.58 -9.11 -22.79
N ARG A 167 15.41 -8.28 -21.74
CA ARG A 167 15.13 -6.85 -21.83
C ARG A 167 15.87 -6.10 -20.72
N PRO A 168 16.34 -4.86 -20.97
CA PRO A 168 16.88 -4.05 -19.90
C PRO A 168 15.80 -3.81 -18.84
N PHE A 169 16.23 -3.71 -17.58
CA PHE A 169 15.36 -3.42 -16.46
C PHE A 169 16.07 -2.44 -15.52
N GLN A 170 15.33 -1.81 -14.61
CA GLN A 170 15.93 -0.95 -13.59
C GLN A 170 15.84 -1.63 -12.22
N ILE A 171 16.88 -1.45 -11.41
CA ILE A 171 16.90 -1.93 -10.02
C ILE A 171 17.32 -0.79 -9.08
N ALA A 172 16.79 -0.82 -7.86
CA ALA A 172 17.13 0.16 -6.84
C ALA A 172 18.63 0.05 -6.48
N LYS A 173 19.30 1.20 -6.43
CA LYS A 173 20.73 1.31 -6.09
C LYS A 173 21.03 0.91 -4.64
N THR A 174 20.05 1.10 -3.76
CA THR A 174 20.10 0.74 -2.34
C THR A 174 18.82 0.02 -1.96
N GLU A 175 18.80 -0.62 -0.79
CA GLU A 175 17.54 -1.05 -0.20
C GLU A 175 16.60 0.14 0.04
N VAL A 176 15.29 -0.15 0.04
CA VAL A 176 14.27 0.83 0.43
C VAL A 176 14.46 1.19 1.89
N THR A 177 14.60 2.47 2.20
CA THR A 177 14.74 2.91 3.60
C THR A 177 13.39 3.03 4.30
N GLN A 178 13.40 3.01 5.63
CA GLN A 178 12.20 3.21 6.44
C GLN A 178 11.51 4.54 6.16
N ALA A 179 12.26 5.63 5.92
CA ALA A 179 11.66 6.92 5.57
C ALA A 179 10.91 6.86 4.22
N GLN A 180 11.48 6.17 3.23
CA GLN A 180 10.88 6.04 1.90
C GLN A 180 9.61 5.19 1.94
N TYR A 181 9.66 4.08 2.67
CA TYR A 181 8.50 3.21 2.90
C TYR A 181 7.39 3.96 3.65
N ASN A 182 7.72 4.61 4.77
CA ASN A 182 6.76 5.33 5.60
C ASN A 182 6.13 6.53 4.88
N ALA A 183 6.83 7.14 3.92
CA ALA A 183 6.29 8.25 3.13
C ALA A 183 5.03 7.88 2.34
N LEU A 184 4.85 6.59 1.99
CA LEU A 184 3.67 6.08 1.29
C LEU A 184 2.79 5.20 2.18
N MET A 185 3.40 4.47 3.12
CA MET A 185 2.72 3.44 3.92
C MET A 185 2.38 3.91 5.34
N GLY A 186 2.81 5.10 5.73
CA GLY A 186 2.59 5.72 7.04
C GLY A 186 3.52 5.19 8.14
N SER A 187 3.70 3.88 8.27
CA SER A 187 4.57 3.26 9.28
C SER A 187 5.14 1.92 8.80
N ASN A 188 6.11 1.37 9.56
CA ASN A 188 6.70 0.06 9.29
C ASN A 188 6.95 -0.72 10.60
N THR A 189 7.15 -2.02 10.46
CA THR A 189 7.33 -2.98 11.56
C THR A 189 8.80 -3.37 11.80
N SER A 190 9.76 -2.59 11.29
CA SER A 190 11.19 -2.90 11.47
C SER A 190 11.55 -2.92 12.96
N HIS A 191 12.30 -3.93 13.38
CA HIS A 191 12.72 -4.05 14.79
C HIS A 191 13.72 -2.95 15.19
N LEU A 192 14.61 -2.56 14.27
CA LEU A 192 15.54 -1.45 14.44
C LEU A 192 14.95 -0.21 13.77
N GLN A 193 14.89 0.91 14.47
CA GLN A 193 14.25 2.14 13.99
C GLN A 193 15.29 3.17 13.54
N GLY A 194 15.10 3.72 12.34
CA GLY A 194 15.93 4.80 11.82
C GLY A 194 15.58 5.16 10.37
N PRO A 195 15.47 6.46 10.02
CA PRO A 195 14.96 6.90 8.72
C PRO A 195 15.79 6.42 7.52
N ASN A 196 17.10 6.23 7.72
CA ASN A 196 18.04 5.79 6.69
C ASN A 196 18.34 4.28 6.77
N TYR A 197 17.73 3.55 7.70
CA TYR A 197 17.88 2.11 7.76
C TYR A 197 16.98 1.43 6.73
N PRO A 198 17.39 0.27 6.19
CA PRO A 198 16.52 -0.52 5.35
C PRO A 198 15.24 -0.89 6.11
N VAL A 199 14.11 -0.86 5.42
CA VAL A 199 12.86 -1.42 5.96
C VAL A 199 12.97 -2.95 5.93
N VAL A 200 12.64 -3.60 7.05
CA VAL A 200 12.78 -5.06 7.21
C VAL A 200 11.54 -5.66 7.89
N GLY A 201 11.38 -6.97 7.79
CA GLY A 201 10.28 -7.69 8.45
C GLY A 201 8.91 -7.48 7.79
N LEU A 202 8.90 -7.21 6.47
CA LEU A 202 7.70 -7.05 5.68
C LEU A 202 7.17 -8.40 5.18
N ARG A 203 5.85 -8.54 5.07
CA ARG A 203 5.23 -9.65 4.35
C ARG A 203 5.19 -9.32 2.86
N LEU A 204 5.04 -10.34 2.01
CA LEU A 204 4.94 -10.15 0.55
C LEU A 204 3.82 -9.16 0.17
N ILE A 205 2.69 -9.22 0.86
CA ILE A 205 1.57 -8.30 0.66
C ILE A 205 1.95 -6.84 0.93
N ASP A 206 2.76 -6.59 1.96
CA ASP A 206 3.18 -5.25 2.35
C ASP A 206 4.16 -4.69 1.30
N VAL A 207 5.08 -5.53 0.81
CA VAL A 207 6.01 -5.19 -0.28
C VAL A 207 5.26 -4.89 -1.58
N ALA A 208 4.33 -5.76 -1.99
CA ALA A 208 3.53 -5.58 -3.19
C ALA A 208 2.67 -4.30 -3.12
N THR A 209 2.11 -4.01 -1.95
CA THR A 209 1.34 -2.78 -1.71
C THR A 209 2.23 -1.55 -1.85
N TYR A 210 3.44 -1.57 -1.27
CA TYR A 210 4.40 -0.48 -1.43
C TYR A 210 4.82 -0.29 -2.91
N CYS A 211 5.13 -1.37 -3.64
CA CYS A 211 5.44 -1.29 -5.07
C CYS A 211 4.30 -0.66 -5.88
N ASN A 212 3.06 -1.03 -5.59
CA ASN A 212 1.88 -0.42 -6.22
C ASN A 212 1.72 1.06 -5.81
N ALA A 213 1.96 1.41 -4.54
CA ALA A 213 1.87 2.79 -4.07
C ALA A 213 2.91 3.70 -4.74
N VAL A 214 4.15 3.23 -4.93
CA VAL A 214 5.18 3.95 -5.70
C VAL A 214 4.75 4.06 -7.16
N SER A 215 4.17 3.02 -7.74
CA SER A 215 3.66 3.04 -9.12
C SER A 215 2.55 4.08 -9.30
N ASP A 216 1.57 4.10 -8.40
CA ASP A 216 0.47 5.06 -8.42
C ASP A 216 0.98 6.50 -8.26
N ALA A 217 1.94 6.70 -7.35
CA ALA A 217 2.60 7.98 -7.17
C ALA A 217 3.29 8.44 -8.47
N GLU A 218 3.90 7.56 -9.24
CA GLU A 218 4.55 7.93 -10.48
C GLU A 218 3.65 7.83 -11.72
N GLY A 219 2.34 7.63 -11.55
CA GLY A 219 1.38 7.51 -12.64
C GLY A 219 1.59 6.26 -13.51
N LEU A 220 2.23 5.23 -12.96
CA LEU A 220 2.49 3.96 -13.63
C LEU A 220 1.39 2.95 -13.31
N ARG A 221 1.06 2.10 -14.29
CA ARG A 221 0.16 0.98 -14.07
C ARG A 221 0.80 -0.03 -13.10
N ARG A 222 0.06 -0.35 -12.03
CA ARG A 222 0.43 -1.29 -10.97
C ARG A 222 0.91 -2.64 -11.51
N ALA A 223 2.00 -3.16 -10.96
CA ALA A 223 2.53 -4.47 -11.31
C ALA A 223 1.84 -5.62 -10.56
N TYR A 224 1.26 -5.35 -9.38
CA TYR A 224 0.58 -6.38 -8.61
C TYR A 224 -0.93 -6.17 -8.61
N ILE A 225 -1.66 -7.24 -8.88
CA ILE A 225 -3.08 -7.38 -8.54
C ILE A 225 -3.13 -8.07 -7.19
N ILE A 226 -3.70 -7.39 -6.20
CA ILE A 226 -3.78 -7.85 -4.82
C ILE A 226 -5.24 -8.19 -4.51
N THR A 227 -5.48 -9.43 -4.08
CA THR A 227 -6.78 -9.89 -3.58
C THR A 227 -6.70 -10.20 -2.09
N GLU A 228 -7.80 -10.63 -1.47
CA GLU A 228 -7.80 -11.05 -0.07
C GLU A 228 -6.84 -12.22 0.22
N THR A 229 -6.56 -13.04 -0.80
CA THR A 229 -5.81 -14.30 -0.64
C THR A 229 -4.53 -14.38 -1.48
N GLU A 230 -4.36 -13.51 -2.48
CA GLU A 230 -3.29 -13.66 -3.47
C GLU A 230 -2.64 -12.33 -3.86
N VAL A 231 -1.36 -12.42 -4.20
CA VAL A 231 -0.58 -11.37 -4.87
C VAL A 231 -0.19 -11.90 -6.23
N ILE A 232 -0.77 -11.34 -7.29
CA ILE A 232 -0.57 -11.77 -8.68
C ILE A 232 0.25 -10.71 -9.39
N TRP A 233 1.39 -11.10 -9.98
CA TRP A 233 2.23 -10.21 -10.76
C TRP A 233 1.76 -10.16 -12.23
N ASP A 234 1.55 -8.96 -12.76
CA ASP A 234 1.40 -8.67 -14.18
C ASP A 234 2.76 -8.31 -14.80
N PRO A 235 3.36 -9.19 -15.62
CA PRO A 235 4.70 -8.99 -16.18
C PRO A 235 4.77 -7.88 -17.24
N ASP A 236 3.63 -7.46 -17.80
CA ASP A 236 3.57 -6.41 -18.81
C ASP A 236 3.34 -5.03 -18.20
N ALA A 237 3.14 -4.93 -16.88
CA ALA A 237 2.98 -3.67 -16.19
C ALA A 237 4.32 -2.89 -16.09
N PRO A 238 4.33 -1.59 -16.42
CA PRO A 238 5.52 -0.75 -16.30
C PRO A 238 5.81 -0.31 -14.84
N GLY A 239 4.93 -0.65 -13.89
CA GLY A 239 5.06 -0.29 -12.48
C GLY A 239 6.19 -1.02 -11.77
N TYR A 240 6.47 -0.56 -10.55
CA TYR A 240 7.48 -1.14 -9.67
C TYR A 240 7.09 -2.54 -9.20
N ARG A 241 8.09 -3.39 -9.03
CA ARG A 241 7.97 -4.77 -8.54
C ARG A 241 9.24 -5.23 -7.85
N LEU A 242 9.17 -6.37 -7.18
CA LEU A 242 10.37 -7.11 -6.80
C LEU A 242 11.11 -7.61 -8.05
N PRO A 243 12.45 -7.60 -8.04
CA PRO A 243 13.22 -8.33 -9.03
C PRO A 243 12.95 -9.83 -8.89
N THR A 244 12.99 -10.55 -10.01
CA THR A 244 13.10 -12.02 -9.97
C THR A 244 14.45 -12.42 -9.38
N GLU A 245 14.59 -13.66 -8.90
CA GLU A 245 15.88 -14.18 -8.41
C GLU A 245 16.98 -14.04 -9.46
N ALA A 246 16.65 -14.36 -10.72
CA ALA A 246 17.52 -14.19 -11.88
C ALA A 246 17.97 -12.73 -12.11
N GLU A 247 17.05 -11.77 -12.05
CA GLU A 247 17.38 -10.34 -12.19
C GLU A 247 18.22 -9.83 -11.02
N TRP A 248 17.90 -10.27 -9.80
CA TRP A 248 18.64 -9.89 -8.60
C TRP A 248 20.07 -10.39 -8.65
N GLU A 249 20.29 -11.67 -8.97
CA GLU A 249 21.63 -12.24 -9.10
C GLU A 249 22.41 -11.66 -10.28
N TYR A 250 21.74 -11.39 -11.41
CA TYR A 250 22.36 -10.73 -12.56
C TYR A 250 22.87 -9.32 -12.20
N ALA A 251 22.05 -8.53 -11.51
CA ALA A 251 22.42 -7.20 -11.03
C ALA A 251 23.54 -7.25 -9.98
N ALA A 252 23.46 -8.17 -9.01
CA ALA A 252 24.45 -8.32 -7.95
C ALA A 252 25.84 -8.71 -8.48
N ARG A 253 25.91 -9.37 -9.64
CA ARG A 253 27.16 -9.72 -10.33
C ARG A 253 27.71 -8.60 -11.23
N GLY A 254 27.08 -7.42 -11.24
CA GLY A 254 27.53 -6.26 -12.01
C GLY A 254 27.08 -6.24 -13.48
N GLY A 255 26.12 -7.08 -13.87
CA GLY A 255 25.62 -7.17 -15.25
C GLY A 255 26.69 -7.61 -16.26
N LEU A 256 26.83 -6.88 -17.38
CA LEU A 256 27.81 -7.13 -18.45
C LEU A 256 29.23 -6.60 -18.13
N HIS A 257 29.66 -6.58 -16.86
CA HIS A 257 31.07 -6.29 -16.57
C HIS A 257 31.92 -7.54 -16.80
N SER A 258 32.31 -7.70 -18.08
CA SER A 258 33.46 -8.43 -18.63
C SER A 258 33.75 -9.82 -18.06
N ASP A 259 33.71 -10.81 -18.96
CA ASP A 259 34.64 -11.94 -18.95
C ASP A 259 36.07 -11.46 -18.61
N THR A 260 36.44 -11.50 -17.33
CA THR A 260 37.82 -11.76 -16.98
C THR A 260 37.86 -13.25 -16.76
N VAL A 261 38.28 -13.95 -17.81
CA VAL A 261 38.79 -15.31 -17.71
C VAL A 261 39.61 -15.38 -16.43
N ASN A 262 39.28 -16.32 -15.54
CA ASN A 262 40.17 -16.71 -14.46
C ASN A 262 41.46 -17.29 -15.06
N THR A 263 42.34 -16.43 -15.59
CA THR A 263 43.75 -16.75 -15.81
C THR A 263 44.50 -16.30 -14.57
N HIS A 264 44.55 -17.17 -13.57
CA HIS A 264 45.75 -17.26 -12.74
C HIS A 264 46.48 -18.53 -13.17
N GLY A 265 47.11 -18.42 -14.34
CA GLY A 265 48.32 -19.17 -14.65
C GLY A 265 49.49 -18.23 -14.42
N GLY A 266 50.39 -18.63 -13.53
CA GLY A 266 51.60 -17.93 -13.11
C GLY A 266 52.21 -18.66 -11.93
#